data_AF-A0A3Q2CQ92-F1
#
_entry.id   AF-A0A3Q2CQ92-F1
#
_cell.length_a   1.000
_cell.length_b   1.000
_cell.length_c   1.000
_cell.angle_alpha   90.00
_cell.angle_beta   90.00
_cell.angle_gamma   90.00
#
_symmetry.space_group_name_H-M   'P 1'
#
loop_
_entity.id
_entity.type
_entity.pdbx_description
1 polymer ?
#
loop_
_entity_poly.entity_id
_entity_poly.type
_entity_poly.pdbx_seq_one_letter_code
_entity_poly.pdbx_strand_id
1 'polypeptide(L)'
;MQPKANELRFMTKNDGCVHVHPSSVNYTVRHYDSPYLVYHEKVKTSRIFIRDCSMVSVYPLVLFGGDLYQPTIVCVSQVAELVKELRWELDQLLEDKIRNPSMDLCTCPRGSRIIRMIQMKQKTNPESFQ
;
A
#
# COMPACT_ATOMS: atom_id res chain seq x y z
N MET A 1 -23.35 -15.34 -1.33
CA MET A 1 -23.72 -14.09 -0.63
C MET A 1 -22.42 -13.38 -0.26
N GLN A 2 -22.35 -12.05 -0.40
CA GLN A 2 -21.18 -11.30 0.09
C GLN A 2 -21.17 -11.29 1.63
N PRO A 3 -19.99 -11.40 2.27
CA PRO A 3 -19.88 -11.35 3.72
C PRO A 3 -20.40 -10.01 4.26
N LYS A 4 -20.90 -10.01 5.49
CA LYS A 4 -21.24 -8.76 6.20
C LYS A 4 -19.95 -8.04 6.61
N ALA A 5 -20.01 -6.73 6.78
CA ALA A 5 -18.83 -5.92 7.11
C ALA A 5 -18.15 -6.37 8.42
N ASN A 6 -18.95 -6.81 9.40
CA ASN A 6 -18.47 -7.34 10.67
C ASN A 6 -17.89 -8.77 10.61
N GLU A 7 -18.04 -9.47 9.48
CA GLU A 7 -17.44 -10.78 9.23
C GLU A 7 -16.03 -10.66 8.64
N LEU A 8 -15.66 -9.49 8.12
CA LEU A 8 -14.31 -9.21 7.67
C LEU A 8 -13.34 -9.18 8.86
N ARG A 9 -12.23 -9.89 8.74
CA ARG A 9 -11.20 -10.00 9.78
C ARG A 9 -9.94 -9.29 9.34
N PHE A 10 -9.54 -8.29 10.12
CA PHE A 10 -8.29 -7.57 9.93
C PHE A 10 -7.29 -7.95 11.01
N MET A 11 -6.02 -7.97 10.64
CA MET A 11 -4.93 -8.30 11.55
C MET A 11 -3.80 -7.29 11.43
N THR A 12 -3.23 -6.91 12.58
CA THR A 12 -1.95 -6.20 12.62
C THR A 12 -0.87 -7.14 13.15
N LYS A 13 0.39 -6.86 12.80
CA LYS A 13 1.55 -7.65 13.23
C LYS A 13 1.64 -7.76 14.77
N ASN A 14 1.30 -6.69 15.48
CA ASN A 14 1.56 -6.58 16.92
C ASN A 14 0.32 -6.85 17.79
N ASP A 15 -0.89 -6.76 17.22
CA ASP A 15 -2.13 -6.82 18.01
C ASP A 15 -3.03 -8.02 17.66
N GLY A 16 -2.67 -8.78 16.62
CA GLY A 16 -3.54 -9.82 16.10
C GLY A 16 -4.82 -9.22 15.53
N CYS A 17 -5.98 -9.78 15.90
CA CYS A 17 -7.28 -9.38 15.35
C CYS A 17 -7.68 -7.96 15.77
N VAL A 18 -8.00 -7.12 14.80
CA VAL A 18 -8.48 -5.75 15.00
C VAL A 18 -9.78 -5.52 14.24
N HIS A 19 -10.51 -4.46 14.62
CA HIS A 19 -11.78 -4.10 13.99
C HIS A 19 -11.75 -2.69 13.42
N VAL A 20 -12.47 -2.42 12.35
CA VAL A 20 -12.69 -1.04 11.89
C VAL A 20 -13.63 -0.34 12.88
N HIS A 21 -13.29 0.88 13.28
CA HIS A 21 -14.09 1.66 14.22
C HIS A 21 -15.42 2.10 13.59
N PRO A 22 -16.54 2.14 14.32
CA PRO A 22 -17.85 2.56 13.78
C PRO A 22 -17.90 3.96 13.16
N SER A 23 -17.00 4.87 13.55
CA SER A 23 -16.90 6.21 12.96
C SER A 23 -16.14 6.25 11.63
N SER A 24 -15.48 5.16 11.24
CA SER A 24 -14.74 5.10 9.98
C SER A 24 -15.71 4.97 8.82
N VAL A 25 -15.42 5.65 7.70
CA VAL A 25 -16.16 5.47 6.44
C VAL A 25 -16.10 4.01 5.94
N ASN A 26 -15.08 3.26 6.38
CA ASN A 26 -14.86 1.87 6.02
C ASN A 26 -15.61 0.86 6.91
N TYR A 27 -16.35 1.32 7.93
CA TYR A 27 -17.03 0.42 8.88
C TYR A 27 -18.10 -0.46 8.23
N THR A 28 -18.82 0.08 7.24
CA THR A 28 -19.91 -0.63 6.55
C THR A 28 -19.48 -1.31 5.26
N VAL A 29 -18.21 -1.16 4.86
CA VAL A 29 -17.66 -1.73 3.63
C VAL A 29 -17.56 -3.25 3.77
N ARG A 30 -18.05 -3.96 2.75
CA ARG A 30 -18.15 -5.42 2.73
C ARG A 30 -17.17 -6.09 1.78
N HIS A 31 -16.53 -5.30 0.92
CA HIS A 31 -15.63 -5.78 -0.11
C HIS A 31 -14.53 -4.74 -0.34
N TYR A 32 -13.31 -5.22 -0.53
CA TYR A 32 -12.15 -4.42 -0.88
C TYR A 32 -11.46 -5.10 -2.06
N ASP A 33 -11.06 -4.32 -3.05
CA ASP A 33 -10.32 -4.83 -4.22
C ASP A 33 -8.93 -5.35 -3.84
N SER A 34 -8.42 -4.94 -2.68
CA SER A 34 -7.15 -5.41 -2.11
C SER A 34 -7.33 -5.85 -0.66
N PRO A 35 -6.61 -6.88 -0.19
CA PRO A 35 -6.73 -7.36 1.19
C PRO A 35 -6.02 -6.46 2.21
N TYR A 36 -5.36 -5.38 1.78
CA TYR A 36 -4.55 -4.54 2.66
C TYR A 36 -5.19 -3.19 2.94
N LEU A 37 -5.15 -2.79 4.22
CA LEU A 37 -5.48 -1.45 4.68
C LEU A 37 -4.24 -0.82 5.32
N VAL A 38 -3.99 0.45 5.02
CA VAL A 38 -3.11 1.30 5.84
C VAL A 38 -3.95 2.04 6.86
N TYR A 39 -3.40 2.29 8.05
CA TYR A 39 -4.09 3.05 9.08
C TYR A 39 -3.18 4.11 9.70
N HIS A 40 -3.80 5.19 10.18
CA HIS A 40 -3.11 6.24 10.92
C HIS A 40 -3.29 6.06 12.42
N GLU A 41 -4.53 5.88 12.87
CA GLU A 41 -4.84 5.80 14.30
C GLU A 41 -5.50 4.47 14.70
N LYS A 42 -4.99 3.90 15.78
CA LYS A 42 -5.52 2.72 16.46
C LYS A 42 -5.83 3.06 17.91
N VAL A 43 -7.02 2.71 18.36
CA VAL A 43 -7.46 2.93 19.75
C VAL A 43 -7.88 1.62 20.42
N LYS A 44 -7.63 1.53 21.72
CA LYS A 44 -8.06 0.39 22.53
C LYS A 44 -9.12 0.86 23.52
N THR A 45 -10.33 0.33 23.40
CA THR A 45 -11.42 0.54 24.34
C THR A 45 -11.92 -0.81 24.84
N SER A 46 -13.10 -1.26 24.41
CA SER A 46 -13.59 -2.62 24.63
C SER A 46 -12.84 -3.66 23.80
N ARG A 47 -12.34 -3.26 22.62
CA ARG A 47 -11.47 -4.01 21.71
C ARG A 47 -10.51 -3.04 21.03
N ILE A 48 -9.62 -3.56 20.20
CA ILE A 48 -8.73 -2.75 19.38
C ILE A 48 -9.46 -2.36 18.10
N PHE A 49 -9.55 -1.04 17.88
CA PHE A 49 -10.22 -0.45 16.75
C PHE A 49 -9.27 0.41 15.91
N ILE A 50 -9.42 0.34 14.60
CA ILE A 50 -8.76 1.19 13.61
C ILE A 50 -9.71 2.34 13.26
N ARG A 51 -9.34 3.59 13.56
CA ARG A 51 -10.21 4.76 13.30
C ARG A 51 -10.15 5.20 11.85
N ASP A 52 -8.95 5.54 11.40
CA ASP A 52 -8.70 6.02 10.05
C ASP A 52 -7.92 4.98 9.28
N CYS A 53 -8.52 4.48 8.19
CA CYS A 53 -7.86 3.55 7.29
C CYS A 53 -8.20 3.83 5.84
N SER A 54 -7.33 3.40 4.94
CA SER A 54 -7.55 3.45 3.49
C SER A 54 -7.12 2.14 2.87
N MET A 55 -7.91 1.64 1.92
CA MET A 55 -7.51 0.49 1.12
C MET A 55 -6.31 0.85 0.27
N VAL A 56 -5.33 -0.04 0.23
CA VAL A 56 -4.13 0.12 -0.57
C VAL A 56 -3.88 -1.16 -1.35
N SER A 57 -3.45 -1.03 -2.61
CA SER A 57 -3.00 -2.19 -3.37
C SER A 57 -1.65 -2.71 -2.86
N VAL A 58 -1.23 -3.88 -3.33
CA VAL A 58 0.06 -4.47 -2.95
C VAL A 58 1.25 -3.64 -3.46
N TYR A 59 1.11 -2.91 -4.57
CA TYR A 59 2.22 -2.21 -5.21
C TYR A 59 2.82 -1.08 -4.36
N PRO A 60 2.03 -0.14 -3.77
CA PRO A 60 2.57 0.84 -2.84
C PRO A 60 3.25 0.20 -1.62
N LEU A 61 2.71 -0.90 -1.10
CA LEU A 61 3.32 -1.61 0.04
C LEU A 61 4.68 -2.21 -0.34
N VAL A 62 4.78 -2.79 -1.53
CA VAL A 62 6.02 -3.33 -2.08
C VAL A 62 7.01 -2.22 -2.46
N LEU A 63 6.57 -1.04 -2.83
CA LEU A 63 7.46 0.07 -3.20
C LEU A 63 7.98 0.84 -1.98
N PHE A 64 7.10 1.16 -1.04
CA PHE A 64 7.39 2.03 0.10
C PHE A 64 7.51 1.30 1.45
N GLY A 65 7.24 -0.01 1.47
CA GLY A 65 7.34 -0.82 2.68
C GLY A 65 8.75 -1.29 2.99
N GLY A 66 8.86 -2.16 3.99
CA GLY A 66 10.13 -2.76 4.43
C GLY A 66 10.68 -3.82 3.48
N ASP A 67 11.40 -4.78 4.04
CA ASP A 67 12.04 -5.86 3.27
C ASP A 67 11.06 -6.67 2.44
N LEU A 68 11.45 -6.92 1.18
CA LEU A 68 10.66 -7.66 0.19
C LEU A 68 10.55 -9.17 0.47
N TYR A 69 11.29 -9.67 1.46
CA TYR A 69 11.31 -11.07 1.87
C TYR A 69 10.50 -11.34 3.14
N GLN A 70 9.72 -10.36 3.62
CA GLN A 70 8.83 -10.59 4.75
C GLN A 70 7.68 -11.53 4.35
N PRO A 71 7.26 -12.46 5.24
CA PRO A 71 6.23 -13.45 4.92
C PRO A 71 4.87 -12.83 4.55
N THR A 72 4.63 -11.57 4.94
CA THR A 72 3.39 -10.84 4.69
C THR A 72 3.23 -10.41 3.23
N ILE A 73 4.33 -10.28 2.48
CA ILE A 73 4.33 -9.80 1.09
C ILE A 73 5.29 -10.68 0.28
N VAL A 74 4.79 -11.80 -0.23
CA VAL A 74 5.58 -12.71 -1.06
C VAL A 74 5.65 -12.14 -2.48
N CYS A 75 6.80 -11.56 -2.85
CA CYS A 75 7.12 -11.24 -4.24
C CYS A 75 7.87 -12.42 -4.88
N VAL A 76 7.50 -12.79 -6.11
CA VAL A 76 8.33 -13.68 -6.91
C VAL A 76 9.71 -13.03 -7.15
N SER A 77 10.77 -13.83 -7.21
CA SER A 77 12.17 -13.35 -7.22
C SER A 77 12.44 -12.26 -8.26
N GLN A 78 11.92 -12.42 -9.48
CA GLN A 78 12.08 -11.45 -10.58
C GLN A 78 11.38 -10.11 -10.29
N VAL A 79 10.18 -10.14 -9.71
CA VAL A 79 9.44 -8.92 -9.34
C VAL A 79 10.14 -8.23 -8.18
N ALA A 80 10.70 -8.99 -7.23
CA ALA A 80 11.45 -8.43 -6.11
C ALA A 80 12.71 -7.68 -6.58
N GLU A 81 13.46 -8.23 -7.54
CA GLU A 81 14.63 -7.58 -8.11
C GLU A 81 14.27 -6.29 -8.86
N LEU A 82 13.24 -6.32 -9.71
CA LEU A 82 12.75 -5.13 -10.40
C LEU A 82 12.31 -4.02 -9.41
N VAL A 83 11.66 -4.41 -8.31
CA VAL A 83 11.24 -3.46 -7.28
C VAL A 83 12.44 -2.87 -6.55
N LYS A 84 13.51 -3.63 -6.28
CA LYS A 84 14.73 -3.09 -5.67
C LYS A 84 15.36 -2.00 -6.54
N GLU A 85 15.50 -2.28 -7.83
CA GLU A 85 16.01 -1.29 -8.80
C GLU A 85 15.10 -0.06 -8.86
N LEU A 86 13.78 -0.25 -8.86
CA LEU A 86 12.84 0.88 -8.85
C LEU A 86 12.92 1.70 -7.56
N ARG A 87 13.07 1.06 -6.40
CA ARG A 87 13.28 1.75 -5.12
C ARG A 87 14.56 2.58 -5.16
N TRP A 88 15.66 1.99 -5.63
CA TRP A 88 16.94 2.68 -5.78
C TRP A 88 16.82 3.92 -6.69
N GLU A 89 16.20 3.76 -7.86
CA GLU A 89 15.98 4.87 -8.80
C GLU A 89 15.10 5.97 -8.21
N LEU A 90 14.08 5.61 -7.43
CA LEU A 90 13.23 6.55 -6.73
C LEU A 90 13.99 7.30 -5.63
N ASP A 91 14.82 6.63 -4.84
CA ASP A 91 15.63 7.25 -3.79
C ASP A 91 16.59 8.30 -4.37
N GLN A 92 17.26 7.97 -5.47
CA GLN A 92 18.13 8.91 -6.17
C GLN A 92 17.36 10.13 -6.71
N LEU A 93 16.15 9.92 -7.26
CA LEU A 93 15.31 11.02 -7.72
C LEU A 93 14.85 11.92 -6.56
N LEU A 94 14.54 11.34 -5.40
CA LEU A 94 14.16 12.09 -4.20
C LEU A 94 15.35 12.87 -3.63
N GLU A 95 16.56 12.30 -3.65
CA GLU A 95 17.80 13.00 -3.29
C GLU A 95 18.04 14.22 -4.19
N ASP A 96 17.87 14.07 -5.51
CA ASP A 96 17.97 15.18 -6.46
C ASP A 96 16.94 16.29 -6.14
N LYS A 97 15.70 15.91 -5.80
CA LYS A 97 14.63 16.83 -5.41
C LYS A 97 14.91 17.53 -4.08
N ILE A 98 15.56 16.86 -3.13
CA ILE A 98 15.99 17.46 -1.86
C ILE A 98 17.08 18.51 -2.12
N ARG A 99 18.07 18.20 -2.97
CA ARG A 99 19.14 19.12 -3.35
C ARG A 99 18.64 20.31 -4.17
N ASN A 100 17.63 20.08 -5.02
CA ASN A 100 16.97 21.11 -5.79
C ASN A 100 15.44 21.04 -5.63
N PRO A 101 14.87 21.70 -4.60
CA PRO A 101 13.43 21.71 -4.35
C PRO A 101 12.59 22.28 -5.49
N SER A 102 13.19 23.07 -6.40
CA SER A 102 12.50 23.62 -7.57
C SER A 102 12.35 22.63 -8.73
N MET A 103 13.06 21.49 -8.69
CA MET A 103 12.98 20.45 -9.71
C MET A 103 11.56 19.90 -9.84
N ASP A 104 10.95 20.03 -11.00
CA ASP A 104 9.65 19.42 -11.25
C ASP A 104 9.80 17.95 -11.68
N LEU A 105 9.26 17.05 -10.86
CA LEU A 105 9.29 15.61 -11.10
C LEU A 105 8.36 15.18 -12.24
N CYS A 106 7.33 15.97 -12.54
CA CYS A 106 6.37 15.67 -13.60
C CYS A 106 6.94 15.94 -15.00
N THR A 107 7.84 16.90 -15.13
CA THR A 107 8.42 17.32 -16.42
C THR A 107 9.81 16.76 -16.66
N CYS A 108 10.58 16.40 -15.62
CA CYS A 108 11.87 15.78 -15.85
C CYS A 108 11.70 14.35 -16.44
N PRO A 109 12.54 13.94 -17.42
CA PRO A 109 12.39 12.63 -18.07
C PRO A 109 12.46 11.44 -17.11
N ARG A 110 13.30 11.53 -16.07
CA ARG A 110 13.46 10.47 -15.06
C ARG A 110 12.22 10.37 -14.16
N GLY A 111 11.77 11.49 -13.59
CA GLY A 111 10.63 11.54 -12.70
C GLY A 111 9.31 11.17 -13.38
N SER A 112 9.06 11.69 -14.57
CA SER A 112 7.84 11.37 -15.33
C SER A 112 7.70 9.88 -15.65
N ARG A 113 8.82 9.20 -15.96
CA ARG A 113 8.84 7.75 -16.20
C ARG A 113 8.56 6.95 -14.94
N ILE A 114 9.19 7.30 -13.82
CA ILE A 114 9.00 6.61 -12.54
C ILE A 114 7.56 6.81 -12.05
N ILE A 115 7.04 8.04 -12.08
CA ILE A 115 5.65 8.36 -11.69
C ILE A 115 4.66 7.57 -12.54
N ARG A 116 4.86 7.54 -13.87
CA ARG A 116 4.00 6.79 -14.79
C ARG A 116 4.00 5.30 -14.49
N MET A 117 5.16 4.71 -14.19
CA MET A 117 5.27 3.29 -13.83
C MET A 117 4.48 2.97 -12.56
N ILE A 118 4.59 3.82 -11.53
CA ILE A 118 3.84 3.67 -10.27
C ILE A 118 2.33 3.76 -10.51
N GLN A 119 1.89 4.75 -11.31
CA GLN A 119 0.47 4.96 -11.61
C GLN A 119 -0.14 3.85 -12.47
N MET A 120 0.59 3.33 -13.47
CA MET A 120 0.09 2.27 -14.35
C MET A 120 -0.17 0.97 -13.60
N LYS A 121 0.70 0.61 -12.65
CA LYS A 121 0.55 -0.63 -11.88
C LYS A 121 -0.56 -0.57 -10.83
N GLN A 122 -0.93 0.62 -10.36
CA GLN A 122 -2.12 0.77 -9.51
C GLN A 122 -3.45 0.53 -10.25
N LYS A 123 -3.48 0.69 -11.59
CA LYS A 123 -4.71 0.51 -12.40
C LYS A 123 -4.87 -0.89 -13.00
N THR A 124 -3.81 -1.68 -13.06
CA THR A 124 -3.88 -3.06 -13.55
C THR A 124 -4.49 -3.98 -12.50
N ASN A 125 -5.70 -4.44 -12.76
CA ASN A 125 -6.39 -5.50 -12.03
C ASN A 125 -5.54 -6.80 -12.08
N PRO A 126 -5.26 -7.49 -10.96
CA PRO A 126 -4.46 -8.72 -10.94
C PRO A 126 -5.04 -9.90 -11.74
N GLU A 127 -6.26 -9.79 -12.28
CA GLU A 127 -6.88 -10.81 -13.14
C GLU A 127 -6.27 -10.88 -14.56
N SER A 128 -5.34 -10.00 -14.94
CA SER A 128 -4.72 -10.02 -16.28
C SER A 128 -3.56 -11.02 -16.45
N PHE A 129 -3.43 -12.00 -15.55
CA PHE A 129 -2.41 -13.06 -15.61
C PHE A 129 -3.03 -14.48 -15.64
N GLN A 130 -4.28 -14.60 -16.08
CA GLN A 130 -4.87 -15.88 -16.54
C GLN A 130 -4.88 -15.96 -18.06
#